data_AF-A0A521F7T3-F1
#
_entry.id   AF-A0A521F7T3-F1
#
_cell.length_a   1.000
_cell.length_b   1.000
_cell.length_c   1.000
_cell.angle_alpha   90.00
_cell.angle_beta   90.00
_cell.angle_gamma   90.00
#
_symmetry.space_group_name_H-M   'P 1'
#
loop_
_entity.id
_entity.type
_entity.pdbx_description
1 polymer ?
#
loop_
_entity_poly.entity_id
_entity_poly.type
_entity_poly.pdbx_seq_one_letter_code
_entity_poly.pdbx_strand_id
1 'polypeptide(L)'
;MPLPIGRRVRACYDVLLEDLEEHPGSDVIHFLLRRPALKSIVRRIQTMSRHKYAEIRANLADRNVRPMDLLRCKLAFFGVSKFAPRSKLWVRNTMYQGAPLIDDIGQTYESWFLPLKPQIEEAQA
;
A
#
# COMPACT_ATOMS: atom_id res chain seq x y z
N MET A 1 -15.71 -4.68 -3.41
CA MET A 1 -14.42 -5.26 -3.87
C MET A 1 -13.87 -6.14 -2.75
N PRO A 2 -13.52 -7.41 -2.98
CA PRO A 2 -13.02 -8.29 -1.92
C PRO A 2 -11.68 -7.78 -1.38
N LEU A 3 -11.60 -7.61 -0.06
CA LEU A 3 -10.42 -7.06 0.63
C LEU A 3 -9.19 -8.01 0.68
N PRO A 4 -9.31 -9.35 0.79
CA PRO A 4 -8.14 -10.21 0.93
C PRO A 4 -7.58 -10.64 -0.44
N ILE A 5 -6.98 -9.70 -1.18
CA ILE A 5 -6.42 -9.97 -2.51
C ILE A 5 -5.38 -11.10 -2.46
N GLY A 6 -4.47 -11.11 -1.48
CA GLY A 6 -3.48 -12.17 -1.31
C GLY A 6 -4.10 -13.57 -1.21
N ARG A 7 -5.19 -13.71 -0.44
CA ARG A 7 -5.93 -14.98 -0.31
C ARG A 7 -6.58 -15.39 -1.64
N ARG A 8 -7.12 -14.43 -2.38
CA ARG A 8 -7.73 -14.69 -3.70
C ARG A 8 -6.70 -15.09 -4.75
N VAL A 9 -5.51 -14.48 -4.72
CA VAL A 9 -4.40 -14.89 -5.59
C VAL A 9 -3.98 -16.31 -5.25
N ARG A 10 -3.84 -16.67 -3.95
CA ARG A 10 -3.53 -18.04 -3.55
C ARG A 10 -4.58 -19.03 -4.02
N ALA A 11 -5.87 -18.77 -3.76
CA ALA A 11 -6.95 -19.63 -4.20
C ALA A 11 -6.99 -19.79 -5.73
N CYS A 12 -6.72 -18.71 -6.48
CA CYS A 12 -6.61 -18.77 -7.94
C CYS A 12 -5.43 -19.65 -8.38
N TYR A 13 -4.31 -19.59 -7.66
CA TYR A 13 -3.14 -20.41 -7.94
C TYR A 13 -3.40 -21.89 -7.64
N ASP A 14 -4.10 -22.23 -6.56
CA ASP A 14 -4.50 -23.61 -6.25
C ASP A 14 -5.33 -24.22 -7.39
N VAL A 15 -6.39 -23.51 -7.82
CA VAL A 15 -7.25 -23.95 -8.93
C VAL A 15 -6.48 -24.02 -10.25
N LEU A 16 -5.50 -23.14 -10.46
CA LEU A 16 -4.65 -23.17 -11.65
C LEU A 16 -3.76 -24.41 -11.67
N LEU A 17 -3.22 -24.85 -10.52
CA LEU A 17 -2.42 -26.07 -10.45
C LEU A 17 -3.26 -27.31 -10.79
N GLU A 18 -4.45 -27.42 -10.20
CA GLU A 18 -5.40 -28.50 -10.51
C GLU A 18 -5.77 -28.53 -12.01
N ASP A 19 -6.05 -27.37 -12.61
CA ASP A 19 -6.40 -27.28 -14.02
C ASP A 19 -5.24 -27.67 -14.95
N LEU A 20 -3.99 -27.37 -14.57
CA LEU A 20 -2.79 -27.73 -15.32
C LEU A 20 -2.45 -29.21 -15.25
N GLU A 21 -2.84 -29.92 -14.17
CA GLU A 21 -2.72 -31.37 -14.09
C GLU A 21 -3.66 -32.05 -15.11
N GLU A 22 -4.89 -31.56 -15.23
CA GLU A 22 -5.89 -32.08 -16.18
C GLU A 22 -5.64 -31.63 -17.63
N HIS A 23 -5.13 -30.41 -17.82
CA HIS A 23 -4.92 -29.79 -19.14
C HIS A 23 -3.49 -29.25 -19.29
N PRO A 24 -2.48 -30.13 -19.40
CA PRO A 24 -1.10 -29.71 -19.55
C PRO A 24 -0.90 -28.80 -20.77
N GLY A 25 -0.19 -27.69 -20.59
CA GLY A 25 0.10 -26.74 -21.67
C GLY A 25 -1.08 -25.82 -22.05
N SER A 26 -2.19 -25.86 -21.32
CA SER A 26 -3.29 -24.92 -21.52
C SER A 26 -2.85 -23.47 -21.32
N ASP A 27 -3.32 -22.58 -22.20
CA ASP A 27 -3.15 -21.14 -22.02
C ASP A 27 -4.19 -20.54 -21.04
N VAL A 28 -4.01 -19.25 -20.75
CA VAL A 28 -4.88 -18.49 -19.85
C VAL A 28 -6.32 -18.35 -20.36
N ILE A 29 -6.54 -18.34 -21.68
CA ILE A 29 -7.87 -18.18 -22.27
C ILE A 29 -8.68 -19.44 -22.00
N HIS A 30 -8.10 -20.61 -22.29
CA HIS A 30 -8.73 -21.91 -22.07
C HIS A 30 -9.01 -22.15 -20.57
N PHE A 31 -8.07 -21.78 -19.69
CA PHE A 31 -8.29 -21.79 -18.25
C PHE A 31 -9.51 -20.94 -17.84
N LEU A 32 -9.63 -19.72 -18.37
CA LEU A 32 -10.73 -18.82 -18.05
C LEU A 32 -12.07 -19.24 -18.67
N LEU A 33 -12.08 -20.00 -19.76
CA LEU A 33 -13.30 -20.61 -20.30
C LEU A 33 -13.84 -21.71 -19.37
N ARG A 34 -12.96 -22.53 -18.79
CA ARG A 34 -13.33 -23.56 -17.80
C ARG A 34 -13.65 -22.96 -16.42
N ARG A 35 -12.96 -21.88 -16.03
CA ARG A 35 -13.08 -21.25 -14.70
C ARG A 35 -13.44 -19.75 -14.80
N PRO A 36 -14.60 -19.36 -15.36
CA PRO A 36 -14.94 -17.97 -15.64
C PRO A 36 -15.00 -17.06 -14.40
N ALA A 37 -15.30 -17.62 -13.22
CA ALA A 37 -15.31 -16.89 -11.94
C ALA A 37 -13.94 -16.29 -11.59
N LEU A 38 -12.84 -16.86 -12.10
CA LEU A 38 -11.47 -16.40 -11.84
C LEU A 38 -11.03 -15.24 -12.74
N LYS A 39 -11.83 -14.85 -13.74
CA LYS A 39 -11.52 -13.74 -14.67
C LYS A 39 -11.12 -12.45 -13.94
N SER A 40 -11.83 -12.10 -12.87
CA SER A 40 -11.58 -10.85 -12.13
C SER A 40 -10.20 -10.83 -11.44
N ILE A 41 -9.76 -11.97 -10.88
CA ILE A 41 -8.49 -12.05 -10.17
C ILE A 41 -7.32 -12.24 -11.14
N VAL A 42 -7.50 -13.04 -12.20
CA VAL A 42 -6.49 -13.20 -13.27
C VAL A 42 -6.19 -11.85 -13.93
N ARG A 43 -7.23 -11.08 -14.31
CA ARG A 43 -7.05 -9.73 -14.87
C ARG A 43 -6.27 -8.83 -13.93
N ARG A 44 -6.57 -8.89 -12.63
CA ARG A 44 -5.86 -8.11 -11.61
C ARG A 44 -4.39 -8.52 -11.53
N ILE A 45 -4.08 -9.81 -11.46
CA ILE A 45 -2.70 -10.33 -11.43
C ILE A 45 -1.92 -9.81 -12.64
N GLN A 46 -2.47 -9.95 -13.86
CA GLN A 46 -1.83 -9.50 -15.09
C GLN A 46 -1.59 -7.98 -15.14
N THR A 47 -2.51 -7.19 -14.57
CA THR A 47 -2.38 -5.73 -14.55
C THR A 47 -1.39 -5.28 -13.48
N MET A 48 -1.46 -5.86 -12.28
CA MET A 48 -0.67 -5.44 -11.12
C MET A 48 0.77 -5.96 -11.16
N SER A 49 1.05 -7.10 -11.81
CA SER A 49 2.39 -7.72 -11.86
C SER A 49 3.46 -6.81 -12.49
N ARG A 50 3.05 -5.84 -13.32
CA ARG A 50 3.94 -4.88 -13.99
C ARG A 50 4.40 -3.74 -13.08
N HIS A 51 3.90 -3.64 -11.85
CA HIS A 51 4.13 -2.49 -10.97
C HIS A 51 4.61 -2.93 -9.57
N LYS A 52 5.80 -2.49 -9.16
CA LYS A 52 6.45 -2.88 -7.88
C LYS A 52 5.62 -2.57 -6.62
N TYR A 53 4.79 -1.53 -6.68
CA TYR A 53 3.95 -1.06 -5.56
C TYR A 53 2.45 -0.97 -5.92
N ALA A 54 1.99 -1.82 -6.85
CA ALA A 54 0.58 -1.84 -7.27
C ALA A 54 -0.40 -2.30 -6.17
N GLU A 55 0.10 -3.00 -5.16
CA GLU A 55 -0.71 -3.62 -4.10
C GLU A 55 -0.13 -3.29 -2.73
N ILE A 56 -1.01 -3.14 -1.75
CA ILE A 56 -0.63 -3.02 -0.34
C ILE A 56 -0.16 -4.39 0.13
N ARG A 57 1.12 -4.50 0.51
CA ARG A 57 1.72 -5.76 0.96
C ARG A 57 1.47 -6.00 2.47
N ALA A 58 0.20 -6.20 2.82
CA ALA A 58 -0.22 -6.51 4.18
C ALA A 58 -1.42 -7.49 4.19
N ASN A 59 -1.61 -8.22 5.28
CA ASN A 59 -2.81 -9.03 5.48
C ASN A 59 -3.97 -8.14 5.95
N LEU A 60 -4.72 -7.57 5.01
CA LEU A 60 -5.83 -6.66 5.32
C LEU A 60 -7.02 -7.33 6.02
N ALA A 61 -7.04 -8.66 6.12
CA ALA A 61 -8.04 -9.42 6.85
C ALA A 61 -7.56 -9.85 8.25
N ASP A 62 -6.34 -9.46 8.66
CA ASP A 62 -5.85 -9.74 10.00
C ASP A 62 -6.69 -9.00 11.04
N ARG A 63 -7.03 -9.67 12.15
CA ARG A 63 -7.84 -9.12 13.24
C ARG A 63 -7.24 -7.86 13.87
N ASN A 64 -5.93 -7.67 13.75
CA ASN A 64 -5.23 -6.54 14.33
C ASN A 64 -5.05 -5.37 13.35
N VAL A 65 -5.37 -5.55 12.05
CA VAL A 65 -5.32 -4.46 11.08
C VAL A 65 -6.50 -3.52 11.34
N ARG A 66 -6.18 -2.24 11.58
CA ARG A 66 -7.18 -1.19 11.78
C ARG A 66 -7.35 -0.43 10.47
N PRO A 67 -8.56 0.08 10.16
CA PRO A 67 -8.76 0.97 9.01
C PRO A 67 -7.79 2.16 8.97
N MET A 68 -7.38 2.66 10.15
CA MET A 68 -6.41 3.74 10.27
C MET A 68 -5.02 3.38 9.71
N ASP A 69 -4.61 2.11 9.73
CA ASP A 69 -3.29 1.69 9.22
C ASP A 69 -3.23 1.87 7.69
N LEU A 70 -4.31 1.57 6.98
CA LEU A 70 -4.47 1.84 5.55
C LEU A 70 -4.48 3.34 5.24
N LEU A 71 -5.19 4.13 6.05
CA LEU A 71 -5.22 5.58 5.90
C LEU A 71 -3.82 6.18 6.08
N ARG A 72 -3.08 5.75 7.11
CA ARG A 72 -1.70 6.18 7.35
C ARG A 72 -0.77 5.81 6.18
N CYS A 73 -0.88 4.58 5.67
CA CYS A 73 -0.13 4.14 4.50
C CYS A 73 -0.39 5.06 3.29
N LYS A 74 -1.68 5.33 2.97
CA LYS A 74 -2.05 6.24 1.88
C LYS A 74 -1.50 7.65 2.08
N LEU A 75 -1.60 8.18 3.30
CA LEU A 75 -1.17 9.54 3.63
C LEU A 75 0.35 9.72 3.62
N ALA A 76 1.12 8.66 3.91
CA ALA A 76 2.57 8.71 3.81
C ALA A 76 3.05 9.00 2.37
N PHE A 77 2.32 8.56 1.35
CA PHE A 77 2.60 8.93 -0.05
C PHE A 77 2.42 10.43 -0.33
N PHE A 78 1.61 11.14 0.49
CA PHE A 78 1.39 12.57 0.40
C PHE A 78 2.30 13.37 1.34
N GLY A 79 3.44 12.80 1.76
CA GLY A 79 4.42 13.50 2.58
C GLY A 79 4.03 13.64 4.06
N VAL A 80 3.01 12.90 4.55
CA VAL A 80 2.72 12.87 5.99
C VAL A 80 3.78 12.04 6.72
N SER A 81 4.50 12.67 7.64
CA SER A 81 5.55 12.02 8.45
C SER A 81 5.13 11.79 9.90
N LYS A 82 4.28 12.66 10.46
CA LYS A 82 3.78 12.53 11.84
C LYS A 82 2.28 12.29 11.87
N PHE A 83 1.91 11.23 12.58
CA PHE A 83 0.53 10.80 12.78
C PHE A 83 0.23 10.75 14.28
N ALA A 84 -0.53 11.72 14.76
CA ALA A 84 -1.01 11.76 16.13
C ALA A 84 -2.46 11.26 16.17
N PRO A 85 -2.71 9.99 16.53
CA PRO A 85 -4.06 9.46 16.61
C PRO A 85 -4.83 10.23 17.69
N ARG A 86 -6.04 10.65 17.33
CA ARG A 86 -6.96 11.36 18.25
C ARG A 86 -8.16 10.48 18.58
N SER A 87 -8.55 9.59 17.68
CA SER A 87 -9.55 8.52 17.91
C SER A 87 -9.30 7.34 16.95
N LYS A 88 -10.23 6.37 16.86
CA LYS A 88 -10.16 5.28 15.87
C LYS A 88 -10.41 5.73 14.43
N LEU A 89 -11.05 6.88 14.23
CA LEU A 89 -11.44 7.40 12.91
C LEU A 89 -10.79 8.76 12.58
N TRP A 90 -10.16 9.40 13.56
CA TRP A 90 -9.57 10.72 13.40
C TRP A 90 -8.09 10.71 13.78
N VAL A 91 -7.26 11.21 12.88
CA VAL A 91 -5.80 11.32 13.05
C VAL A 91 -5.38 12.73 12.66
N ARG A 92 -4.62 13.38 13.54
CA ARG A 92 -3.96 14.65 13.21
C ARG A 92 -2.66 14.33 12.49
N ASN A 93 -2.43 15.03 11.38
CA ASN A 93 -1.30 14.78 10.50
C ASN A 93 -0.44 16.02 10.39
N THR A 94 0.86 15.82 10.17
CA THR A 94 1.77 16.89 9.73
C THR A 94 2.40 16.45 8.42
N MET A 95 2.18 17.24 7.36
CA MET A 95 2.74 17.02 6.03
C MET A 95 4.05 17.80 5.88
N TYR A 96 5.01 17.22 5.15
CA TYR A 96 6.23 17.89 4.70
C TYR A 96 7.01 18.61 5.81
N GLN A 97 7.01 18.04 7.02
CA GLN A 97 7.73 18.67 8.13
C GLN A 97 9.24 18.68 7.85
N GLY A 98 9.82 19.88 7.83
CA GLY A 98 11.24 20.09 7.54
C GLY A 98 11.58 20.07 6.05
N ALA A 99 10.61 19.81 5.16
CA ALA A 99 10.86 19.86 3.72
C ALA A 99 11.20 21.31 3.30
N PRO A 100 12.04 21.47 2.26
CA PRO A 100 12.42 22.79 1.76
C PRO A 100 11.19 23.57 1.27
N LEU A 101 11.23 24.89 1.48
CA LEU A 101 10.28 25.81 0.86
C LEU A 101 10.60 25.96 -0.64
N ILE A 102 9.70 26.62 -1.38
CA ILE A 102 9.90 26.88 -2.81
C ILE A 102 11.21 27.65 -3.05
N ASP A 103 11.51 28.62 -2.18
CA ASP A 103 12.71 29.46 -2.28
C ASP A 103 14.02 28.69 -1.97
N ASP A 104 13.92 27.52 -1.31
CA ASP A 104 15.05 26.65 -1.00
C ASP A 104 15.36 25.65 -2.15
N ILE A 105 14.50 25.58 -3.17
CA ILE A 105 14.67 24.66 -4.30
C ILE A 105 15.93 25.04 -5.09
N GLY A 106 16.84 24.07 -5.25
CA GLY A 106 18.11 24.25 -5.95
C GLY A 106 19.30 24.44 -5.00
N GLN A 107 19.06 24.59 -3.70
CA GLN A 107 20.10 24.57 -2.68
C GLN A 107 20.30 23.15 -2.14
N THR A 108 21.52 22.82 -1.71
CA THR A 108 21.79 21.56 -0.99
C THR A 108 21.17 21.65 0.39
N TYR A 109 20.20 20.80 0.70
CA TYR A 109 19.59 20.70 2.03
C TYR A 109 19.89 19.34 2.67
N GLU A 110 20.02 19.32 4.00
CA GLU A 110 20.15 18.08 4.76
C GLU A 110 18.84 17.28 4.75
N SER A 111 18.92 15.96 4.96
CA SER A 111 17.75 15.08 4.90
C SER A 111 16.64 15.52 5.85
N TRP A 112 15.56 16.06 5.29
CA TRP A 112 14.40 16.56 6.03
C TRP A 112 13.53 15.47 6.67
N PHE A 113 13.77 14.21 6.33
CA PHE A 113 12.91 13.08 6.70
C PHE A 113 12.85 12.81 8.22
N LEU A 114 13.81 13.33 8.99
CA LEU A 114 13.88 13.21 10.45
C LEU A 114 14.17 14.58 11.09
N PRO A 115 13.16 15.46 11.23
CA PRO A 115 13.37 16.80 11.76
C PRO A 115 13.83 16.72 13.22
N LEU A 116 14.89 17.48 13.55
CA LEU A 116 15.39 17.61 14.91
C LEU A 116 14.32 18.21 15.83
N LYS A 117 14.35 17.83 17.11
CA LYS A 117 13.50 18.46 18.13
C LYS A 117 13.90 19.94 18.22
N PRO A 118 12.96 20.90 18.07
CA PRO A 118 13.28 22.31 18.24
C PRO A 118 13.85 22.52 19.66
N GLN A 119 14.98 23.20 19.73
CA GLN A 119 15.51 23.70 20.99
C GLN A 119 14.63 24.90 21.38
N ILE A 120 14.02 24.82 22.56
CA ILE A 120 13.31 25.95 23.12
C ILE A 120 14.40 26.78 23.80
N GLU A 121 14.81 27.88 23.16
CA GLU A 121 15.53 28.91 23.89
C GLU A 121 14.54 29.50 24.89
N GLU A 122 14.80 29.31 26.19
CA GLU A 122 14.09 30.05 27.22
C GLU A 122 14.41 31.52 26.98
N ALA A 123 13.44 32.23 26.38
CA ALA A 123 13.48 33.68 26.31
C ALA A 123 13.65 34.18 27.74
N GLN A 124 14.84 34.69 28.07
CA GLN A 124 15.10 35.32 29.35
C GLN A 124 14.09 36.47 29.48
N ALA A 125 13.17 36.30 30.43
CA ALA A 125 12.15 37.27 30.79
C ALA A 125 12.76 38.52 31.44
#